data_AF-A0A9N9UB32-F1
#
_entry.id   AF-A0A9N9UB32-F1
#
_cell.length_a   1.000
_cell.length_b   1.000
_cell.length_c   1.000
_cell.angle_alpha   90.00
_cell.angle_beta   90.00
_cell.angle_gamma   90.00
#
_symmetry.space_group_name_H-M   'P 1'
#
loop_
_entity.id
_entity.type
_entity.pdbx_description
1 polymer ?
#
loop_
_entity_poly.entity_id
_entity_poly.type
_entity_poly.pdbx_seq_one_letter_code
_entity_poly.pdbx_strand_id
1 'polypeptide(L)' 'MRYTMTAIDTDVGAASKMFDVNVLGPMRMVHHFHDLLIAASGTIVNIGSVGGIVPYVYGCELNKKDPEPLG' A
#
# COMPACT_ATOMS: atom_id res chain seq x y z
N MET A 1 -10.13 2.90 13.77
CA MET A 1 -9.21 2.08 12.93
C MET A 1 -9.73 0.63 12.75
N ARG A 2 -10.47 0.33 11.66
CA ARG A 2 -11.00 -1.03 11.37
C ARG A 2 -10.31 -1.59 10.12
N TYR A 3 -9.38 -2.52 10.34
CA TYR A 3 -8.51 -3.17 9.32
C TYR A 3 -9.21 -4.24 8.46
N THR A 4 -10.50 -4.44 8.69
CA THR A 4 -11.29 -5.48 8.05
C THR A 4 -12.52 -4.88 7.38
N MET A 5 -12.49 -4.78 6.06
CA MET A 5 -13.61 -4.39 5.22
C MET A 5 -13.83 -5.42 4.12
N THR A 6 -15.09 -5.75 3.85
CA THR A 6 -15.41 -6.60 2.71
C THR A 6 -15.06 -5.85 1.42
N ALA A 7 -14.81 -6.59 0.33
CA ALA A 7 -14.60 -5.98 -0.97
C ALA A 7 -15.82 -5.15 -1.43
N ILE A 8 -17.05 -5.52 -1.04
CA ILE A 8 -18.27 -4.78 -1.38
C ILE A 8 -18.38 -3.45 -0.62
N ASP A 9 -17.81 -3.38 0.59
CA ASP A 9 -17.84 -2.18 1.40
C ASP A 9 -16.62 -1.26 1.13
N THR A 10 -15.60 -1.75 0.40
CA THR A 10 -14.33 -1.03 0.16
C THR A 10 -14.52 0.17 -0.76
N ASP A 11 -13.98 1.32 -0.37
CA ASP A 11 -13.92 2.49 -1.25
C ASP A 11 -12.83 2.30 -2.31
N VAL A 12 -13.24 2.27 -3.58
CA VAL A 12 -12.33 2.10 -4.72
C VAL A 12 -11.33 3.25 -4.80
N GLY A 13 -11.70 4.46 -4.37
CA GLY A 13 -10.80 5.61 -4.30
C GLY A 13 -9.66 5.38 -3.31
N ALA A 14 -9.99 4.94 -2.10
CA ALA A 14 -9.03 4.57 -1.07
C ALA A 14 -8.11 3.42 -1.52
N ALA A 15 -8.67 2.36 -2.10
CA ALA A 15 -7.90 1.21 -2.60
C ALA A 15 -6.92 1.63 -3.72
N SER A 16 -7.38 2.46 -4.67
CA SER A 16 -6.54 2.98 -5.75
C SER A 16 -5.37 3.81 -5.20
N LYS A 17 -5.63 4.65 -4.19
CA LYS A 17 -4.59 5.45 -3.53
C LYS A 17 -3.57 4.57 -2.82
N MET A 18 -4.00 3.50 -2.16
CA MET A 18 -3.09 2.55 -1.53
C MET A 18 -2.21 1.84 -2.55
N PHE A 19 -2.75 1.48 -3.72
CA PHE A 19 -2.00 0.86 -4.80
C PHE A 19 -0.97 1.84 -5.40
N ASP A 20 -1.39 3.09 -5.66
CA ASP A 20 -0.49 4.11 -6.20
C ASP A 20 0.68 4.39 -5.26
N VAL A 21 0.45 4.45 -3.94
CA VAL A 21 1.51 4.70 -2.96
C VAL A 21 2.38 3.47 -2.73
N ASN A 22 1.79 2.31 -2.44
CA ASN A 22 2.54 1.15 -1.92
C ASN A 22 3.10 0.24 -3.01
N VAL A 23 2.58 0.32 -4.24
CA VAL A 23 3.04 -0.51 -5.37
C VAL A 23 3.71 0.37 -6.42
N LEU A 24 2.97 1.34 -6.96
CA LEU A 24 3.49 2.17 -8.05
C LEU A 24 4.57 3.16 -7.56
N GLY A 25 4.47 3.65 -6.32
CA GLY A 25 5.47 4.52 -5.70
C GLY A 25 6.89 3.91 -5.70
N PRO A 26 7.11 2.76 -5.04
CA PRO A 26 8.39 2.06 -5.08
C PRO A 26 8.88 1.74 -6.50
N MET A 27 7.98 1.37 -7.42
CA MET A 27 8.35 1.12 -8.83
C MET A 27 8.92 2.38 -9.50
N ARG A 28 8.23 3.53 -9.35
CA ARG A 28 8.69 4.82 -9.90
C ARG A 28 10.02 5.26 -9.27
N MET A 29 10.19 5.01 -7.97
CA MET A 29 11.41 5.32 -7.23
C MET A 29 12.59 4.48 -7.76
N VAL A 30 12.45 3.15 -7.85
CA VAL A 30 13.50 2.28 -8.41
C VAL A 30 13.83 2.69 -9.84
N HIS A 31 12.83 3.02 -10.67
CA HIS A 31 13.06 3.49 -12.04
C HIS A 31 13.93 4.75 -12.11
N HIS A 32 13.79 5.69 -11.17
CA HIS A 32 14.65 6.89 -11.14
C HIS A 32 16.05 6.63 -10.58
N PHE A 33 16.21 5.71 -9.63
CA PHE A 33 17.47 5.51 -8.91
C PHE A 33 18.33 4.34 -9.43
N HIS A 34 17.83 3.52 -10.35
CA HIS A 34 18.51 2.29 -10.77
C HIS A 34 19.94 2.51 -11.29
N ASP A 35 20.20 3.58 -12.06
CA ASP A 35 21.56 3.89 -12.53
C ASP A 35 22.55 4.13 -11.38
N LEU A 36 22.12 4.85 -10.35
CA LEU A 36 22.95 5.12 -9.16
C LEU A 36 23.17 3.86 -8.32
N LEU A 37 22.15 3.01 -8.21
CA LEU A 37 22.27 1.72 -7.50
C LEU A 37 23.25 0.79 -8.19
N ILE A 38 23.18 0.69 -9.53
CA ILE A 38 24.10 -0.14 -10.31
C ILE A 38 25.54 0.36 -10.15
N ALA A 39 25.75 1.67 -10.30
CA ALA A 39 27.08 2.28 -10.16
C ALA A 39 27.68 2.07 -8.76
N ALA A 40 26.86 2.16 -7.71
CA ALA A 40 27.28 1.98 -6.33
C ALA A 40 27.28 0.51 -5.87
N SER A 41 26.81 -0.44 -6.70
CA SER A 41 26.45 -1.80 -6.25
C SER A 41 25.56 -1.80 -5.00
N GLY A 42 24.62 -0.85 -4.95
CA GLY A 42 23.74 -0.60 -3.82
C GLY A 42 22.47 -1.46 -3.84
N THR A 43 21.82 -1.56 -2.68
CA THR A 43 20.60 -2.36 -2.50
C THR A 43 19.45 -1.49 -1.99
N ILE A 44 18.26 -1.66 -2.58
CA ILE A 44 17.01 -1.10 -2.06
C ILE A 44 16.23 -2.21 -1.36
N VAL A 45 15.72 -1.90 -0.16
CA VAL A 45 14.81 -2.78 0.59
C VAL A 45 13.46 -2.10 0.71
N ASN A 46 12.43 -2.69 0.09
CA ASN A 46 11.04 -2.26 0.25
C ASN A 46 10.41 -3.00 1.44
N ILE A 47 9.76 -2.26 2.34
CA ILE A 47 9.09 -2.85 3.49
C ILE A 47 7.70 -3.32 3.09
N GLY A 48 7.45 -4.62 3.23
CA GLY A 48 6.15 -5.26 3.01
C GLY A 48 5.47 -5.67 4.32
N SER A 49 4.25 -6.17 4.20
CA SER A 49 3.47 -6.77 5.29
C SER A 49 3.09 -8.21 4.95
N VAL A 50 2.92 -9.06 5.96
CA VAL A 50 2.44 -10.45 5.79
C VAL A 50 1.09 -10.51 5.07
N GLY A 51 0.25 -9.47 5.22
CA GLY A 51 -1.02 -9.36 4.52
C GLY A 51 -0.90 -9.19 3.00
N GLY A 52 0.29 -8.89 2.46
CA GLY A 52 0.57 -8.89 1.02
C GLY A 52 0.90 -10.27 0.44
N ILE A 53 1.19 -11.26 1.29
CA ILE A 53 1.56 -12.63 0.91
C ILE A 53 0.40 -13.60 1.20
N VAL A 54 -0.30 -13.38 2.32
CA VAL A 54 -1.43 -14.21 2.74
C VAL A 54 -2.72 -13.39 2.61
N PRO A 55 -3.64 -13.75 1.69
CA PRO A 55 -4.91 -13.05 1.58
C PRO A 55 -5.72 -13.28 2.86
N TYR A 56 -5.95 -12.20 3.61
CA TYR A 56 -6.75 -12.22 4.83
C TYR A 56 -8.20 -11.86 4.51
N VAL A 57 -9.16 -12.60 5.07
CA VAL A 57 -10.59 -12.27 4.93
C VAL A 57 -10.80 -10.86 5.46
N TYR A 58 -11.35 -9.98 4.62
CA TYR A 58 -11.55 -8.55 4.86
C TYR A 58 -10.29 -7.66 4.82
N GLY A 59 -9.12 -8.13 4.38
CA GLY A 59 -7.89 -7.33 4.30
C GLY A 59 -7.83 -6.26 3.20
N CYS A 60 -8.98 -5.79 2.68
CA CYS A 60 -9.04 -4.95 1.48
C CYS A 60 -8.57 -3.51 1.68
N GLU A 61 -8.39 -3.02 2.92
CA GLU A 61 -8.05 -1.61 3.17
C GLU A 61 -7.01 -1.39 4.29
N LEU A 62 -6.04 -0.53 3.96
CA LEU A 62 -5.15 0.19 4.87
C LEU A 62 -5.51 1.69 4.88
N ASN A 63 -6.07 2.13 6.01
CA ASN A 63 -6.48 3.50 6.37
C ASN A 63 -7.99 3.81 6.17
N LYS A 64 -8.75 3.67 7.26
CA LYS A 64 -10.07 4.28 7.42
C LYS A 64 -9.95 5.51 8.32
N LYS A 65 -10.38 6.66 7.81
CA LYS A 65 -10.63 7.85 8.63
C LYS A 65 -11.81 7.52 9.54
N ASP A 66 -11.66 7.71 10.84
CA ASP A 66 -12.74 7.45 11.80
C ASP A 66 -13.98 8.31 11.44
N PRO A 67 -15.21 7.76 11.50
CA PRO A 67 -16.40 8.55 11.25
C PRO A 67 -16.59 9.58 12.37
N GLU A 68 -16.85 10.83 11.99
CA GLU A 68 -17.29 11.90 12.89
C GLU A 68 -18.46 11.41 13.76
N PRO A 69 -18.48 11.71 15.07
CA PRO A 69 -19.57 11.32 15.94
C PRO A 69 -20.86 12.01 15.48
N LEU A 70 -21.87 11.22 15.15
CA LEU A 70 -23.23 11.69 14.90
C LEU A 70 -23.72 12.41 16.17
N GLY A 71 -23.98 13.72 16.03
CA GLY A 71 -24.72 14.51 17.02
C GLY A 71 -26.20 14.17 17.05
#